data_AF-A0A536Q7X4-F1
#
_entry.id   AF-A0A536Q7X4-F1
#
_cell.length_a   1.000
_cell.length_b   1.000
_cell.length_c   1.000
_cell.angle_alpha   90.00
_cell.angle_beta   90.00
_cell.angle_gamma   90.00
#
_symmetry.space_group_name_H-M   'P 1'
#
loop_
_entity.id
_entity.type
_entity.pdbx_description
1 polymer ?
#
loop_
_entity_poly.entity_id
_entity_poly.type
_entity_poly.pdbx_seq_one_letter_code
_entity_poly.pdbx_strand_id
1 'polypeptide(L)'
;MDERWLGDCMEEWRDYGHLVMRAKWTMDGSRTLAEAAGKFRERADELEQLARAGFELEQPVNDDYAFIVRPGEESPMRLVEEDE
;
A
#
# COMPACT_ATOMS: atom_id res chain seq x y z
N MET A 1 -0.28 -2.33 -16.88
CA MET A 1 -0.75 -2.30 -15.48
C MET A 1 -2.21 -2.71 -15.49
N ASP A 2 -2.58 -3.69 -14.67
CA ASP A 2 -3.88 -4.41 -14.72
C ASP A 2 -4.92 -3.69 -13.85
N GLU A 3 -6.07 -3.30 -14.43
CA GLU A 3 -7.19 -2.66 -13.72
C GLU A 3 -7.71 -3.53 -12.56
N ARG A 4 -7.44 -4.83 -12.57
CA ARG A 4 -7.79 -5.77 -11.50
C ARG A 4 -7.07 -5.46 -10.19
N TRP A 5 -5.80 -5.07 -10.24
CA TRP A 5 -5.03 -4.80 -9.02
C TRP A 5 -5.60 -3.63 -8.23
N LEU A 6 -5.99 -2.56 -8.92
CA LEU A 6 -6.64 -1.42 -8.28
C LEU A 6 -8.01 -1.81 -7.71
N GLY A 7 -8.73 -2.71 -8.40
CA GLY A 7 -9.97 -3.30 -7.89
C GLY A 7 -9.77 -4.05 -6.57
N ASP A 8 -8.74 -4.89 -6.50
CA ASP A 8 -8.39 -5.66 -5.30
C ASP A 8 -7.99 -4.74 -4.13
N CYS A 9 -7.20 -3.69 -4.39
CA CYS A 9 -6.89 -2.68 -3.36
C CYS A 9 -8.14 -1.92 -2.89
N MET A 10 -9.08 -1.62 -3.78
CA MET A 10 -10.33 -0.95 -3.41
C MET A 10 -11.24 -1.86 -2.56
N GLU A 11 -11.21 -3.17 -2.80
CA GLU A 11 -11.90 -4.18 -1.99
C GLU A 11 -11.24 -4.32 -0.60
N GLU A 12 -9.91 -4.45 -0.54
CA GLU A 12 -9.16 -4.49 0.73
C GLU A 12 -9.40 -3.23 1.57
N TRP A 13 -9.37 -2.03 0.96
CA TRP A 13 -9.72 -0.80 1.67
C TRP A 13 -11.14 -0.84 2.21
N ARG A 14 -12.11 -1.34 1.43
CA ARG A 14 -13.52 -1.40 1.85
C ARG A 14 -13.69 -2.30 3.07
N ASP A 15 -12.95 -3.40 3.10
CA ASP A 15 -13.05 -4.41 4.15
C ASP A 15 -12.29 -4.00 5.42
N TYR A 16 -11.14 -3.33 5.29
CA TYR A 16 -10.22 -3.08 6.42
C TYR A 16 -10.01 -1.61 6.78
N GLY A 17 -10.43 -0.68 5.92
CA GLY A 17 -10.24 0.77 6.10
C GLY A 17 -8.79 1.24 6.05
N HIS A 18 -7.86 0.35 5.72
CA HIS A 18 -6.45 0.62 5.48
C HIS A 18 -5.93 -0.42 4.48
N LEU A 19 -4.83 -0.09 3.81
CA LEU A 19 -4.06 -1.03 3.00
C LEU A 19 -2.76 -1.35 3.72
N VAL A 20 -2.39 -2.63 3.81
CA VAL A 20 -1.12 -3.03 4.40
C VAL A 20 -0.12 -3.29 3.28
N MET A 21 0.83 -2.37 3.10
CA MET A 21 1.95 -2.59 2.17
C MET A 21 3.19 -3.03 2.95
N ARG A 22 3.56 -4.31 2.83
CA ARG A 22 4.82 -4.81 3.41
C ARG A 22 6.00 -4.43 2.50
N ALA A 23 6.93 -3.63 3.01
CA ALA A 23 8.03 -3.05 2.23
C ALA A 23 9.22 -4.00 2.01
N LYS A 24 9.41 -4.99 2.89
CA LYS A 24 10.42 -6.05 2.71
C LYS A 24 10.02 -6.98 1.56
N TRP A 25 11.00 -7.58 0.88
CA TRP A 25 10.86 -8.51 -0.27
C TRP A 25 10.62 -7.89 -1.67
N THR A 26 10.76 -6.56 -1.85
CA THR A 26 10.55 -5.92 -3.17
C THR A 26 11.43 -6.51 -4.29
N MET A 27 12.59 -7.08 -3.97
CA MET A 27 13.50 -7.70 -4.97
C MET A 27 13.39 -9.22 -5.07
N ASP A 28 12.48 -9.86 -4.35
CA ASP A 28 12.49 -11.32 -4.20
C ASP A 28 12.46 -12.08 -5.51
N GLY A 29 13.31 -13.10 -5.63
CA GLY A 29 13.45 -13.90 -6.85
C GLY A 29 14.15 -13.19 -8.02
N SER A 30 14.57 -11.92 -7.88
CA SER A 30 15.38 -11.25 -8.89
C SER A 30 16.75 -11.92 -8.99
N ARG A 31 17.18 -12.24 -10.21
CA ARG A 31 18.46 -12.85 -10.54
C ARG A 31 19.45 -11.86 -11.15
N THR A 32 18.96 -10.68 -11.55
CA THR A 32 19.77 -9.59 -12.10
C THR A 32 19.44 -8.25 -11.45
N LEU A 33 20.39 -7.31 -11.50
CA LEU A 33 20.19 -5.93 -11.04
C LEU A 33 19.09 -5.22 -11.84
N ALA A 34 18.94 -5.55 -13.13
CA ALA A 34 17.90 -4.98 -13.97
C ALA A 34 16.49 -5.41 -13.52
N GLU A 35 16.33 -6.69 -13.15
CA GLU A 35 15.06 -7.22 -12.58
C GLU A 35 14.74 -6.56 -11.24
N ALA A 36 15.73 -6.48 -10.34
CA ALA A 36 15.56 -5.82 -9.05
C ALA A 36 15.16 -4.34 -9.20
N ALA A 37 15.82 -3.61 -10.11
CA ALA A 37 15.48 -2.22 -10.42
C ALA A 37 14.09 -2.09 -11.07
N GLY A 38 13.66 -3.08 -11.87
CA GLY A 38 12.32 -3.14 -12.43
C GLY A 38 11.26 -3.17 -11.33
N LYS A 39 11.41 -4.04 -10.33
CA LYS A 39 10.45 -4.16 -9.22
C LYS A 39 10.34 -2.91 -8.37
N PHE A 40 11.44 -2.18 -8.15
CA PHE A 40 11.37 -0.88 -7.49
C PHE A 40 10.56 0.15 -8.28
N ARG A 41 10.69 0.16 -9.60
CA ARG A 41 9.90 1.07 -10.45
C ARG A 41 8.43 0.70 -10.44
N GLU A 42 8.10 -0.59 -10.56
CA GLU A 42 6.71 -1.07 -10.44
C GLU A 42 6.10 -0.62 -9.11
N ARG A 43 6.84 -0.78 -8.00
CA ARG A 43 6.38 -0.33 -6.68
C ARG A 43 6.23 1.18 -6.58
N ALA A 44 7.11 1.95 -7.21
CA ALA A 44 6.98 3.40 -7.28
C ALA A 44 5.72 3.80 -8.08
N ASP A 45 5.46 3.14 -9.21
CA ASP A 45 4.29 3.39 -10.05
C ASP A 45 2.96 3.07 -9.31
N GLU A 46 2.94 2.04 -8.46
CA GLU A 46 1.81 1.71 -7.58
C GLU A 46 1.54 2.85 -6.57
N LEU A 47 2.59 3.35 -5.90
CA LEU A 47 2.49 4.45 -4.94
C LEU A 47 2.00 5.74 -5.60
N GLU A 48 2.47 6.05 -6.82
CA GLU A 48 1.99 7.20 -7.57
C GLU A 48 0.50 7.09 -7.93
N GLN A 49 0.02 5.89 -8.26
CA GLN A 49 -1.39 5.68 -8.57
C GLN A 49 -2.27 5.86 -7.33
N LEU A 50 -1.85 5.34 -6.17
CA LEU A 50 -2.54 5.57 -4.90
C LEU A 50 -2.61 7.07 -4.57
N ALA A 51 -1.50 7.79 -4.71
CA ALA A 51 -1.47 9.24 -4.50
C ALA A 51 -2.45 9.97 -5.45
N ARG A 52 -2.49 9.59 -6.74
CA ARG A 52 -3.43 10.17 -7.71
C ARG A 52 -4.89 9.85 -7.40
N ALA A 53 -5.16 8.71 -6.74
CA ALA A 53 -6.49 8.33 -6.26
C ALA A 53 -6.90 9.01 -4.93
N GLY A 54 -6.03 9.86 -4.38
CA GLY A 54 -6.27 10.64 -3.16
C GLY A 54 -5.93 9.91 -1.87
N PHE A 55 -5.05 8.89 -1.94
CA PHE A 55 -4.49 8.26 -0.75
C PHE A 55 -3.23 8.98 -0.27
N GLU A 56 -3.00 8.95 1.04
CA GLU A 56 -1.85 9.55 1.71
C GLU A 56 -1.27 8.60 2.76
N LEU A 57 -0.03 8.84 3.18
CA LEU A 57 0.55 8.16 4.35
C LEU A 57 0.00 8.81 5.62
N GLU A 58 -0.53 8.01 6.54
CA GLU A 58 -1.04 8.50 7.82
C GLU A 58 0.07 9.09 8.70
N GLN A 59 1.24 8.46 8.66
CA GLN A 59 2.43 8.84 9.41
C GLN A 59 3.71 8.46 8.65
N PRO A 60 4.89 8.98 9.04
CA PRO A 60 6.15 8.53 8.47
C PRO A 60 6.29 7.01 8.54
N VAL A 61 6.78 6.40 7.46
CA VAL A 61 7.08 4.97 7.40
C VAL A 61 8.03 4.62 8.54
N ASN A 62 7.67 3.61 9.34
CA ASN A 62 8.47 3.13 10.45
C ASN A 62 8.96 1.71 10.15
N ASP A 63 10.27 1.56 10.01
CA ASP A 63 10.92 0.31 9.60
C ASP A 63 10.30 -0.25 8.30
N ASP A 64 9.71 -1.44 8.35
CA ASP A 64 9.08 -2.09 7.20
C ASP A 64 7.55 -1.85 7.11
N TYR A 65 7.00 -0.91 7.91
CA TYR A 65 5.56 -0.65 8.04
C TYR A 65 5.14 0.75 7.57
N ALA A 66 4.13 0.79 6.70
CA ALA A 66 3.46 2.00 6.23
C ALA A 66 1.94 1.83 6.33
N PHE A 67 1.24 2.86 6.80
CA PHE A 67 -0.22 2.92 6.85
C PHE A 67 -0.70 3.97 5.84
N ILE A 68 -1.53 3.55 4.90
CA ILE A 68 -2.05 4.37 3.80
C ILE A 68 -3.55 4.60 4.02
N VAL A 69 -3.97 5.87 4.01
CA VAL A 69 -5.33 6.34 4.33
C VAL A 69 -5.90 7.22 3.22
N ARG A 70 -7.22 7.49 3.24
CA ARG A 70 -7.85 8.55 2.43
C ARG A 70 -8.29 9.68 3.36
N PRO A 71 -7.66 10.87 3.31
CA PRO A 71 -7.99 11.96 4.21
C PRO A 71 -9.47 12.37 4.09
N GLY A 72 -10.15 12.50 5.23
CA GLY A 72 -11.56 12.92 5.27
C GLY A 72 -12.58 11.80 5.02
N GLU A 73 -12.14 10.58 4.75
CA GLU A 73 -12.99 9.39 4.77
C GLU A 73 -12.76 8.65 6.10
N GLU A 74 -13.83 8.35 6.85
CA GLU A 74 -13.69 7.52 8.04
C GLU A 74 -13.35 6.09 7.63
N SER A 75 -12.22 5.57 8.13
CA SER A 75 -11.88 4.17 7.97
C SER A 75 -13.01 3.29 8.53
N PRO A 76 -13.61 2.38 7.74
CA PRO A 76 -14.74 1.55 8.18
C PRO A 76 -14.47 0.64 9.40
N MET A 77 -13.24 0.55 9.89
CA MET A 77 -12.81 -0.27 11.03
C MET A 77 -12.13 0.52 12.17
N ARG A 78 -12.59 1.75 12.48
CA ARG A 78 -12.12 2.52 13.67
C ARG A 78 -12.43 1.86 15.04
N LEU A 79 -12.63 0.54 15.08
CA LEU A 79 -12.92 -0.26 16.27
C LEU A 79 -12.08 -1.54 16.27
N VAL A 80 -10.75 -1.41 16.34
CA VAL A 80 -9.88 -2.40 17.00
C VAL A 80 -8.69 -1.69 17.68
N GLU A 81 -8.98 -0.65 18.44
CA GLU A 81 -8.15 -0.33 19.61
C GLU A 81 -9.07 -0.33 20.81
N GLU A 82 -9.22 -1.51 21.43
CA GLU A 82 -9.49 -1.73 22.85
C GLU A 82 -9.52 -3.25 23.09
N ASP A 83 -8.37 -3.80 23.47
CA ASP A 83 -8.26 -4.71 24.62
C ASP A 83 -6.76 -5.02 24.88
N GLU A 84 -6.26 -4.38 25.95
CA GLU A 84 -5.04 -4.57 26.78
C GLU A 84 -3.69 -5.00 26.16
#